data_AF-A0A1X7FWM2-F1
#
_entry.id   AF-A0A1X7FWM2-F1
#
_cell.length_a   1.000
_cell.length_b   1.000
_cell.length_c   1.000
_cell.angle_alpha   90.00
_cell.angle_beta   90.00
_cell.angle_gamma   90.00
#
_symmetry.space_group_name_H-M   'P 1'
#
loop_
_entity.id
_entity.type
_entity.pdbx_description
1 polymer ?
#
loop_
_entity_poly.entity_id
_entity_poly.type
_entity_poly.pdbx_seq_one_letter_code
_entity_poly.pdbx_strand_id
1 'polypeptide(L)'
;MRDAGHDIKTRMRADLRAAMKEGRASEAKLIRVLVAAIDNAEAPLLPAGDSSKDQHRFTDGTAEIARLSLGHAQVQAVLMAEIEDRERAAAEMDRLEREDRAEALRAEAMIAKRYVD
;
A
#
# COMPACT_ATOMS: atom_id res chain seq x y z
N MET A 1 6.14 -18.87 12.38
CA MET A 1 5.54 -17.54 12.56
C MET A 1 4.99 -17.15 11.19
N ARG A 2 3.66 -17.11 11.01
CA ARG A 2 3.06 -16.78 9.71
C ARG A 2 3.23 -15.29 9.48
N ASP A 3 3.83 -14.91 8.36
CA ASP A 3 3.99 -13.51 7.98
C ASP A 3 2.64 -12.98 7.49
N ALA A 4 1.97 -12.18 8.32
CA ALA A 4 0.65 -11.64 8.01
C ALA A 4 0.68 -10.77 6.74
N GLY A 5 1.83 -10.11 6.47
CA GLY A 5 2.07 -9.38 5.24
C GLY A 5 2.06 -10.29 4.01
N HIS A 6 2.66 -11.48 4.11
CA HIS A 6 2.64 -12.47 3.03
C HIS A 6 1.23 -13.00 2.74
N ASP A 7 0.47 -13.34 3.79
CA ASP A 7 -0.87 -13.92 3.66
C ASP A 7 -1.84 -12.91 3.01
N ILE A 8 -1.86 -11.65 3.48
CA ILE A 8 -2.73 -10.63 2.90
C ILE A 8 -2.33 -10.27 1.47
N LYS A 9 -1.02 -10.17 1.17
CA LYS A 9 -0.55 -9.89 -0.20
C LYS A 9 -0.89 -11.03 -1.15
N THR A 10 -0.92 -12.26 -0.68
CA THR A 10 -1.36 -13.41 -1.49
C THR A 10 -2.84 -13.28 -1.84
N ARG A 11 -3.69 -12.93 -0.88
CA ARG A 11 -5.12 -12.64 -1.10
C ARG A 11 -5.31 -11.46 -2.07
N MET A 12 -4.64 -10.34 -1.84
CA MET A 12 -4.69 -9.17 -2.74
C MET A 12 -4.25 -9.50 -4.17
N ARG A 13 -3.20 -10.31 -4.36
CA ARG A 13 -2.78 -10.74 -5.70
C ARG A 13 -3.78 -11.66 -6.38
N ALA A 14 -4.55 -12.46 -5.64
CA ALA A 14 -5.64 -13.25 -6.21
C ALA A 14 -6.77 -12.31 -6.69
N ASP A 15 -7.17 -11.36 -5.85
CA ASP A 15 -8.21 -10.38 -6.18
C ASP A 15 -7.80 -9.47 -7.33
N LEU A 16 -6.52 -9.08 -7.42
CA LEU A 16 -5.98 -8.32 -8.55
C LEU A 16 -6.19 -9.06 -9.87
N ARG A 17 -5.91 -10.37 -9.90
CA ARG A 17 -6.12 -11.18 -11.11
C ARG A 17 -7.60 -11.25 -11.48
N ALA A 18 -8.49 -11.38 -10.50
CA ALA A 18 -9.94 -11.36 -10.73
C ALA A 18 -10.41 -10.00 -11.27
N ALA A 19 -9.98 -8.90 -10.65
CA ALA A 19 -10.33 -7.54 -11.07
C ALA A 19 -9.84 -7.23 -12.49
N MET A 20 -8.62 -7.67 -12.84
CA MET A 20 -8.10 -7.55 -14.20
C MET A 20 -8.91 -8.36 -15.21
N LYS A 21 -9.30 -9.59 -14.86
CA LYS A 21 -10.11 -10.46 -15.73
C LYS A 21 -11.50 -9.88 -16.00
N GLU A 22 -12.08 -9.22 -15.02
CA GLU A 22 -13.43 -8.65 -15.08
C GLU A 22 -13.44 -7.19 -15.58
N GLY A 23 -12.29 -6.61 -15.92
CA GLY A 23 -12.20 -5.23 -16.41
C GLY A 23 -12.42 -4.15 -15.34
N ARG A 24 -12.32 -4.50 -14.05
CA ARG A 24 -12.45 -3.57 -12.90
C ARG A 24 -11.17 -2.76 -12.69
N ALA A 25 -10.90 -1.81 -13.60
CA ALA A 25 -9.64 -1.06 -13.65
C ALA A 25 -9.32 -0.28 -12.36
N SER A 26 -10.32 0.39 -11.77
CA SER A 26 -10.15 1.17 -10.53
C SER A 26 -9.77 0.28 -9.35
N GLU A 27 -10.43 -0.88 -9.20
CA GLU A 27 -10.10 -1.85 -8.15
C GLU A 27 -8.71 -2.47 -8.37
N ALA A 28 -8.37 -2.81 -9.61
CA ALA A 28 -7.04 -3.30 -9.92
C ALA A 28 -5.94 -2.25 -9.64
N LYS A 29 -6.22 -0.96 -9.81
CA LYS A 29 -5.31 0.12 -9.45
C LYS A 29 -5.16 0.21 -7.93
N LEU A 30 -6.27 0.22 -7.20
CA LEU A 30 -6.28 0.26 -5.74
C LEU A 30 -5.50 -0.91 -5.13
N ILE A 31 -5.74 -2.14 -5.58
CA ILE A 31 -5.07 -3.32 -5.04
C ILE A 31 -3.55 -3.23 -5.23
N ARG A 32 -3.07 -2.70 -6.36
CA ARG A 32 -1.63 -2.48 -6.57
C ARG A 32 -1.05 -1.46 -5.58
N VAL A 33 -1.79 -0.40 -5.28
CA VAL A 33 -1.39 0.61 -4.29
C VAL A 33 -1.29 -0.02 -2.90
N LEU A 34 -2.27 -0.81 -2.47
CA LEU A 34 -2.25 -1.47 -1.17
C LEU A 34 -1.09 -2.46 -1.02
N VAL A 35 -0.80 -3.24 -2.07
CA VAL A 35 0.37 -4.14 -2.08
C VAL A 35 1.67 -3.35 -1.96
N ALA A 36 1.80 -2.22 -2.68
CA ALA A 36 2.97 -1.36 -2.60
C ALA A 36 3.13 -0.70 -1.21
N ALA A 37 2.03 -0.31 -0.57
CA ALA A 37 2.05 0.23 0.79
C ALA A 37 2.58 -0.79 1.81
N ILE A 38 2.16 -2.06 1.69
CA ILE A 38 2.66 -3.15 2.53
C ILE A 38 4.14 -3.43 2.20
N ASP A 39 4.52 -3.49 0.92
CA ASP A 39 5.92 -3.69 0.52
C ASP A 39 6.82 -2.56 1.05
N ASN A 40 6.34 -1.31 1.09
CA ASN A 40 7.04 -0.16 1.68
C ASN A 40 7.15 -0.28 3.20
N ALA A 41 6.13 -0.80 3.89
CA ALA A 41 6.16 -1.01 5.33
C ALA A 41 7.07 -2.19 5.75
N GLU A 42 7.24 -3.18 4.88
CA GLU A 42 8.24 -4.26 5.03
C GLU A 42 9.67 -3.79 4.71
N ALA A 43 9.82 -2.61 4.09
CA ALA A 43 11.13 -2.09 3.74
C ALA A 43 11.88 -1.69 5.02
N PRO A 44 13.14 -2.15 5.20
CA PRO A 44 13.95 -1.74 6.33
C PRO A 44 14.26 -0.23 6.24
N LEU A 45 14.18 0.48 7.37
CA LEU A 45 14.67 1.86 7.47
C LEU A 45 16.17 1.86 7.20
N LEU A 46 16.57 2.22 5.98
CA LEU A 46 17.95 2.64 5.73
C LEU A 46 18.19 3.89 6.58
N PRO A 47 19.29 3.98 7.36
CA PRO A 47 19.60 5.22 8.04
C PRO A 47 19.67 6.32 6.99
N ALA A 48 18.91 7.40 7.20
CA ALA A 48 18.96 8.61 6.41
C ALA A 48 20.32 9.27 6.61
N GLY A 49 21.35 8.69 6.01
CA GLY A 49 22.65 9.30 5.83
C GLY A 49 22.56 10.27 4.68
N ASP A 50 22.45 11.54 5.03
CA ASP A 50 22.79 12.73 4.25
C ASP A 50 22.56 12.67 2.74
N SER A 51 21.62 13.49 2.30
CA SER A 51 21.73 14.19 1.03
C SER A 51 23.04 14.98 0.98
N SER A 52 24.14 14.36 0.54
CA SER A 52 25.29 15.08 0.04
C SER A 52 26.03 14.26 -1.00
N LYS A 53 26.11 14.86 -2.18
CA LYS A 53 26.96 14.53 -3.32
C LYS A 53 28.28 13.88 -2.85
N ASP A 54 28.49 12.59 -3.10
CA ASP A 54 29.68 12.09 -3.80
C ASP A 54 29.75 10.55 -3.86
N GLN A 55 30.28 10.10 -5.00
CA GLN A 55 31.05 8.88 -5.18
C GLN A 55 30.31 7.54 -5.13
N HIS A 56 29.99 7.08 -6.35
CA HIS A 56 29.98 5.67 -6.71
C HIS A 56 31.23 4.97 -6.16
N ARG A 57 31.09 4.26 -5.04
CA ARG A 57 31.98 3.15 -4.67
C ARG A 57 31.13 1.89 -4.61
N PHE A 58 30.90 1.35 -5.81
CA PHE A 58 30.50 -0.05 -6.01
C PHE A 58 31.67 -0.94 -5.57
N THR A 59 31.82 -1.19 -4.27
CA THR A 59 32.63 -2.30 -3.77
C THR A 59 32.02 -2.84 -2.49
N ASP A 60 31.67 -4.12 -2.55
CA ASP A 60 31.52 -5.07 -1.45
C ASP A 60 30.29 -4.98 -0.54
N GLY A 61 29.42 -5.96 -0.75
CA GLY A 61 28.39 -6.39 0.18
C GLY A 61 27.01 -6.25 -0.41
N THR A 62 26.49 -7.31 -1.01
CA THR A 62 25.05 -7.60 -1.01
C THR A 62 24.57 -7.59 0.44
N ALA A 63 24.31 -6.40 0.98
CA ALA A 63 23.50 -6.25 2.16
C ALA A 63 22.07 -6.56 1.71
N GLU A 64 21.76 -7.85 1.59
CA GLU A 64 20.41 -8.35 1.48
C GLU A 64 19.75 -8.04 2.84
N ILE A 65 19.31 -6.80 3.01
CA ILE A 65 18.67 -6.36 4.25
C ILE A 65 17.36 -7.13 4.33
N ALA A 66 17.26 -7.99 5.34
CA ALA A 66 16.08 -8.78 5.58
C ALA A 66 14.86 -7.85 5.69
N ARG A 67 13.86 -8.06 4.82
CA ARG A 67 12.57 -7.38 4.92
C ARG A 67 11.97 -7.63 6.30
N LEU A 68 11.36 -6.60 6.87
CA LEU A 68 10.68 -6.72 8.15
C LEU A 68 9.42 -7.58 7.95
N SER A 69 9.30 -8.70 8.67
CA SER A 69 8.04 -9.44 8.72
C SER A 69 7.01 -8.60 9.47
N LEU A 70 5.94 -8.18 8.79
CA LEU A 70 4.88 -7.42 9.42
C LEU A 70 3.95 -8.35 10.21
N GLY A 71 3.74 -8.01 11.48
CA GLY A 71 2.69 -8.60 12.28
C GLY A 71 1.30 -8.15 11.82
N HIS A 72 0.26 -8.88 12.22
CA HIS A 72 -1.13 -8.57 11.88
C HIS A 72 -1.52 -7.11 12.20
N ALA A 73 -1.15 -6.63 13.40
CA ALA A 73 -1.44 -5.26 13.82
C ALA A 73 -0.76 -4.20 12.94
N GLN A 74 0.45 -4.47 12.44
CA GLN A 74 1.16 -3.55 11.55
C GLN A 74 0.55 -3.52 10.16
N VAL A 75 0.20 -4.70 9.61
CA VAL A 75 -0.57 -4.78 8.36
C VAL A 75 -1.88 -4.00 8.48
N GLN A 76 -2.61 -4.21 9.57
CA GLN A 76 -3.87 -3.52 9.84
C GLN A 76 -3.67 -2.00 9.93
N ALA A 77 -2.62 -1.53 10.62
CA ALA A 77 -2.31 -0.11 10.71
C ALA A 77 -2.00 0.52 9.34
N VAL A 78 -1.23 -0.18 8.48
CA VAL A 78 -0.94 0.29 7.11
C VAL A 78 -2.22 0.40 6.29
N LEU A 79 -3.08 -0.61 6.33
CA LEU A 79 -4.34 -0.60 5.58
C LEU A 79 -5.32 0.46 6.12
N MET A 80 -5.38 0.64 7.43
CA MET A 80 -6.19 1.69 8.04
C MET A 80 -5.72 3.09 7.65
N ALA A 81 -4.41 3.35 7.61
CA ALA A 81 -3.87 4.62 7.14
C ALA A 81 -4.28 4.91 5.68
N GLU A 82 -4.19 3.91 4.80
CA GLU A 82 -4.62 4.02 3.39
C GLU A 82 -6.12 4.28 3.22
N ILE A 83 -6.96 3.76 4.14
CA ILE A 83 -8.40 4.02 4.18
C ILE A 83 -8.66 5.45 4.63
N GLU A 84 -8.05 5.87 5.74
CA GLU A 84 -8.22 7.21 6.31
C GLU A 84 -7.77 8.31 5.33
N ASP A 85 -6.66 8.10 4.62
CA ASP A 85 -6.17 9.03 3.60
C ASP A 85 -7.16 9.20 2.44
N ARG A 86 -7.82 8.11 2.01
CA ARG A 86 -8.86 8.16 0.97
C ARG A 86 -10.13 8.85 1.43
N GLU A 87 -10.56 8.59 2.67
CA GLU A 87 -11.72 9.26 3.26
C GLU A 87 -11.47 10.76 3.41
N ARG A 88 -10.26 11.15 3.84
CA ARG A 88 -9.84 12.56 3.92
C ARG A 88 -9.80 13.21 2.54
N ALA A 89 -9.20 12.55 1.55
CA ALA A 89 -9.17 13.04 0.18
C ALA A 89 -10.60 13.17 -0.41
N ALA A 90 -11.52 12.26 -0.07
CA ALA A 90 -12.92 12.37 -0.49
C ALA A 90 -13.59 13.61 0.13
N ALA A 91 -13.39 13.85 1.42
CA ALA A 91 -13.90 15.05 2.09
C ALA A 91 -13.31 16.35 1.51
N GLU A 92 -12.04 16.32 1.06
CA GLU A 92 -11.45 17.45 0.34
C GLU A 92 -12.07 17.65 -1.05
N MET A 93 -12.35 16.57 -1.79
CA MET A 93 -13.02 16.67 -3.09
C MET A 93 -14.45 17.20 -2.97
N ASP A 94 -15.20 16.83 -1.94
CA ASP A 94 -16.52 17.42 -1.65
C ASP A 94 -16.43 18.94 -1.46
N ARG A 95 -15.44 19.43 -0.68
CA ARG A 95 -15.23 20.87 -0.45
C ARG A 95 -14.90 21.64 -1.72
N LEU A 96 -14.39 20.96 -2.74
CA LEU A 96 -14.07 21.52 -4.06
C LEU A 96 -15.20 21.32 -5.07
N GLU A 97 -16.39 20.89 -4.64
CA GLU A 97 -17.55 20.60 -5.48
C GLU A 97 -17.27 19.53 -6.55
N ARG A 98 -16.35 18.59 -6.25
CA ARG A 98 -15.97 17.48 -7.14
C ARG A 98 -16.56 16.16 -6.63
N GLU A 99 -17.88 16.09 -6.55
CA GLU A 99 -18.63 14.96 -5.98
C GLU A 99 -18.28 13.62 -6.64
N ASP A 100 -18.19 13.55 -7.97
CA ASP A 100 -17.81 12.33 -8.70
C ASP A 100 -16.45 11.76 -8.23
N ARG A 101 -15.50 12.65 -7.91
CA ARG A 101 -14.16 12.25 -7.42
C ARG A 101 -14.22 11.81 -5.98
N ALA A 102 -15.04 12.46 -5.16
CA ALA A 102 -15.25 12.07 -3.78
C ALA A 102 -15.93 10.68 -3.70
N GLU A 103 -16.93 10.42 -4.53
CA GLU A 103 -17.59 9.11 -4.62
C GLU A 103 -16.63 8.02 -5.05
N ALA A 104 -15.79 8.27 -6.07
CA ALA A 104 -14.76 7.33 -6.49
C ALA A 104 -13.77 6.99 -5.35
N LEU A 105 -13.34 7.98 -4.57
CA LEU A 105 -12.45 7.78 -3.41
C LEU A 105 -13.12 7.00 -2.28
N ARG A 106 -14.41 7.25 -2.02
CA ARG A 106 -15.20 6.47 -1.05
C ARG A 106 -15.37 5.02 -1.49
N ALA A 107 -15.65 4.79 -2.77
CA ALA A 107 -15.74 3.44 -3.32
C ALA A 107 -14.40 2.70 -3.17
N GLU A 108 -13.27 3.37 -3.42
CA GLU A 108 -11.95 2.81 -3.16
C GLU A 108 -11.75 2.47 -1.66
N ALA A 109 -12.11 3.37 -0.74
CA ALA A 109 -12.02 3.12 0.70
C ALA A 109 -12.86 1.90 1.13
N MET A 110 -14.06 1.74 0.58
CA MET A 110 -14.92 0.58 0.84
C MET A 110 -14.31 -0.73 0.34
N ILE A 111 -13.63 -0.71 -0.81
CA ILE A 111 -12.90 -1.89 -1.29
C ILE A 111 -11.71 -2.20 -0.37
N ALA A 112 -10.95 -1.19 0.06
CA ALA A 112 -9.81 -1.37 0.95
C ALA A 112 -10.21 -1.96 2.32
N LYS A 113 -11.36 -1.57 2.86
CA LYS A 113 -11.92 -2.12 4.12
C LYS A 113 -12.09 -3.65 4.11
N ARG A 114 -12.32 -4.27 2.94
CA ARG A 114 -12.43 -5.74 2.79
C ARG A 114 -11.17 -6.51 3.21
N TYR A 115 -10.03 -5.82 3.34
CA TYR A 115 -8.74 -6.40 3.71
C TYR A 115 -8.35 -6.16 5.17
N VAL A 116 -9.19 -5.46 5.93
CA VAL A 116 -8.99 -5.13 7.36
C VAL A 116 -9.76 -6.09 8.28
N ASP A 117 -10.68 -6.88 7.72
CA ASP A 117 -11.48 -7.92 8.40
C ASP A 117 -10.70 -9.20 8.72
#